data_AF-A0A2M9Q8Y5-F1
#
_entry.id   AF-A0A2M9Q8Y5-F1
#
_cell.length_a   1.000
_cell.length_b   1.000
_cell.length_c   1.000
_cell.angle_alpha   90.00
_cell.angle_beta   90.00
_cell.angle_gamma   90.00
#
_symmetry.space_group_name_H-M   'P 1'
#
loop_
_entity.id
_entity.type
_entity.pdbx_description
1 polymer ?
#
loop_
_entity_poly.entity_id
_entity_poly.type
_entity_poly.pdbx_seq_one_letter_code
_entity_poly.pdbx_strand_id
1 'polypeptide(L)'
;MTTLKEIMSIQQFSDLTLLNVEGDLDREVEMVDITETPDIKNFTAPHSFIVTTGMSYQHDQSGLIDLIRELNDIQVAGIGIKLSRFLEKIDDEVIEFANKLKFPIIRIPESWNLGSITHHISSYILDEETEKLYFALDIQQELNTMLMRGLSLEMMIERMSRLLHVPVMLLNPFYQIKSMSHHFQEHSEQVQKNLSYFKRSLNSNHIPPNNRASFQEEHIIFEVPAFKYFPYYLMVSNVNTLTYPFSLLAIEQAVNTLSLAIYKNSKIKEAEQQEVNRFFETLMSEHPDNLMSVKQHPEFLKKHHIQTSNFYQVIICAIDKEKDVENNIYLNERYQMTFEWLTHKLIDIDPSISLYMSPGNHRFTILLQTKHQYYLDYCKYLQKEYKKLFNSTLSFGIGNEVT
;
A
#
# COMPACT_ATOMS: atom_id res chain seq x y z
N MET A 1 -0.91 18.91 4.49
CA MET A 1 -1.70 19.75 3.57
C MET A 1 -1.49 21.16 4.04
N THR A 2 -1.10 22.05 3.14
CA THR A 2 -0.71 23.41 3.48
C THR A 2 -1.91 24.18 4.04
N THR A 3 -1.76 24.81 5.20
CA THR A 3 -2.82 25.65 5.81
C THR A 3 -2.49 27.14 5.70
N LEU A 4 -3.50 28.00 5.84
CA LEU A 4 -3.27 29.46 5.94
C LEU A 4 -2.32 29.81 7.09
N LYS A 5 -2.44 29.10 8.21
CA LYS A 5 -1.55 29.24 9.36
C LYS A 5 -0.08 28.97 9.04
N GLU A 6 0.19 27.90 8.29
CA GLU A 6 1.55 27.56 7.85
C GLU A 6 2.09 28.63 6.91
N ILE A 7 1.32 29.06 5.91
CA ILE A 7 1.72 30.14 4.99
C ILE A 7 2.07 31.41 5.78
N MET A 8 1.21 31.84 6.71
CA MET A 8 1.45 33.05 7.50
C MET A 8 2.63 32.93 8.48
N SER A 9 3.07 31.71 8.83
CA SER A 9 4.21 31.49 9.72
C SER A 9 5.57 31.68 9.04
N ILE A 10 5.60 31.70 7.71
CA ILE A 10 6.83 31.85 6.92
C ILE A 10 7.32 33.29 7.04
N GLN A 11 8.62 33.45 7.30
CA GLN A 11 9.25 34.76 7.47
C GLN A 11 8.95 35.74 6.34
N GLN A 12 8.89 35.26 5.09
CA GLN A 12 8.56 36.06 3.91
C GLN A 12 7.15 36.68 3.98
N PHE A 13 6.20 36.03 4.64
CA PHE A 13 4.80 36.46 4.73
C PHE A 13 4.45 37.06 6.10
N SER A 14 5.46 37.37 6.93
CA SER A 14 5.28 37.90 8.29
C SER A 14 4.52 39.23 8.36
N ASP A 15 4.45 39.98 7.25
CA ASP A 15 3.69 41.23 7.17
C ASP A 15 2.19 41.02 6.85
N LEU A 16 1.77 39.79 6.53
CA LEU A 16 0.37 39.42 6.37
C LEU A 16 -0.31 39.33 7.73
N THR A 17 -1.50 39.90 7.85
CA THR A 17 -2.18 40.03 9.15
C THR A 17 -3.63 39.60 9.05
N LEU A 18 -4.09 38.75 9.97
CA LEU A 18 -5.50 38.38 10.05
C LEU A 18 -6.31 39.59 10.55
N LEU A 19 -7.34 39.99 9.79
CA LEU A 19 -8.17 41.15 10.11
C LEU A 19 -9.33 40.80 11.05
N ASN A 20 -9.89 39.59 10.94
CA ASN A 20 -11.03 39.15 11.72
C ASN A 20 -10.61 38.08 12.74
N VAL A 21 -10.88 38.34 14.03
CA VAL A 21 -10.33 37.58 15.17
C VAL A 21 -10.75 36.11 15.17
N GLU A 22 -11.96 35.79 14.70
CA GLU A 22 -12.51 34.42 14.68
C GLU A 22 -12.23 33.67 13.37
N GLY A 23 -11.33 34.19 12.51
CA GLY A 23 -10.95 33.54 11.26
C GLY A 23 -10.23 32.22 11.49
N ASP A 24 -10.72 31.14 10.86
CA ASP A 24 -10.13 29.81 10.92
C ASP A 24 -8.89 29.68 10.02
N LEU A 25 -7.70 29.83 10.60
CA LEU A 25 -6.43 29.71 9.87
C LEU A 25 -6.02 28.26 9.58
N ASP A 26 -6.73 27.26 10.12
CA ASP A 26 -6.43 25.85 9.87
C ASP A 26 -7.09 25.35 8.55
N ARG A 27 -7.75 26.25 7.81
CA ARG A 27 -8.29 25.98 6.46
C ARG A 27 -7.16 25.65 5.48
N GLU A 28 -7.36 24.57 4.71
CA GLU A 28 -6.43 24.06 3.70
C GLU A 28 -6.36 24.96 2.46
N VAL A 29 -5.15 25.17 1.94
CA VAL A 29 -4.85 25.97 0.77
C VAL A 29 -4.18 25.08 -0.29
N GLU A 30 -4.88 24.81 -1.39
CA GLU A 30 -4.34 24.03 -2.52
C GLU A 30 -3.82 24.92 -3.65
N MET A 31 -4.34 26.13 -3.76
CA MET A 31 -3.92 27.09 -4.79
C MET A 31 -4.13 28.52 -4.32
N VAL A 32 -3.54 29.46 -5.02
CA VAL A 32 -3.77 30.90 -4.84
C VAL A 32 -4.19 31.49 -6.18
N ASP A 33 -5.19 32.37 -6.15
CA ASP A 33 -5.71 33.01 -7.35
C ASP A 33 -5.94 34.50 -7.12
N ILE A 34 -5.91 35.28 -8.19
CA ILE A 34 -6.12 36.72 -8.17
C ILE A 34 -7.47 37.03 -8.82
N THR A 35 -8.35 37.72 -8.11
CA THR A 35 -9.61 38.22 -8.69
C THR A 35 -9.84 39.69 -8.39
N GLU A 36 -10.38 40.39 -9.38
CA GLU A 36 -10.88 41.76 -9.26
C GLU A 36 -12.35 41.85 -9.69
N THR A 37 -13.01 40.72 -9.94
CA THR A 37 -14.39 40.65 -10.40
C THR A 37 -15.31 40.13 -9.30
N PRO A 38 -16.48 40.75 -9.08
CA PRO A 38 -17.45 40.26 -8.11
C PRO A 38 -18.07 38.89 -8.46
N ASP A 39 -18.05 38.50 -9.73
CA ASP A 39 -18.63 37.23 -10.20
C ASP A 39 -17.60 36.10 -10.14
N ILE A 40 -17.59 35.38 -9.02
CA ILE A 40 -16.61 34.31 -8.72
C ILE A 40 -17.20 32.90 -8.81
N LYS A 41 -18.53 32.78 -8.81
CA LYS A 41 -19.22 31.54 -8.44
C LYS A 41 -18.94 30.36 -9.37
N ASN A 42 -18.60 30.66 -10.62
CA ASN A 42 -18.29 29.66 -11.65
C ASN A 42 -16.80 29.57 -12.00
N PHE A 43 -15.95 30.39 -11.39
CA PHE A 43 -14.55 30.55 -11.77
C PHE A 43 -13.57 30.28 -10.63
N THR A 44 -14.08 30.04 -9.41
CA THR A 44 -13.26 29.78 -8.23
C THR A 44 -13.31 28.32 -7.83
N ALA A 45 -12.14 27.71 -7.62
CA ALA A 45 -12.01 26.37 -7.09
C ALA A 45 -12.09 26.36 -5.55
N PRO A 46 -12.59 25.26 -4.93
CA PRO A 46 -12.49 25.05 -3.48
C PRO A 46 -11.03 25.09 -3.02
N HIS A 47 -10.79 25.36 -1.73
CA HIS A 47 -9.45 25.41 -1.12
C HIS A 47 -8.48 26.43 -1.76
N SER A 48 -8.99 27.38 -2.55
CA SER A 48 -8.18 28.48 -3.06
C SER A 48 -7.97 29.57 -1.98
N PHE A 49 -6.83 30.24 -2.00
CA PHE A 49 -6.63 31.52 -1.32
C PHE A 49 -6.80 32.64 -2.33
N ILE A 50 -7.85 33.44 -2.19
CA ILE A 50 -8.17 34.49 -3.16
C ILE A 50 -7.48 35.78 -2.76
N VAL A 51 -6.79 36.41 -3.70
CA VAL A 51 -6.09 37.67 -3.50
C VAL A 51 -6.72 38.76 -4.35
N THR A 52 -7.02 39.92 -3.77
CA THR A 52 -7.71 41.02 -4.45
C THR A 52 -7.27 42.39 -3.95
N THR A 53 -7.38 43.42 -4.80
CA THR A 53 -7.29 44.81 -4.36
C THR A 53 -8.60 45.31 -3.75
N GLY A 54 -9.71 44.60 -3.96
CA GLY A 54 -11.03 44.99 -3.47
C GLY A 54 -11.55 46.29 -4.10
N MET A 55 -11.00 46.71 -5.25
CA MET A 55 -11.30 48.01 -5.85
C MET A 55 -12.79 48.18 -6.17
N SER A 56 -13.47 47.12 -6.56
CA SER A 56 -14.92 47.11 -6.83
C SER A 56 -15.79 47.44 -5.61
N TYR A 57 -15.23 47.35 -4.39
CA TYR A 57 -15.94 47.54 -3.12
C TYR A 57 -15.60 48.88 -2.44
N GLN A 58 -14.83 49.76 -3.10
CA GLN A 58 -14.41 51.05 -2.53
C GLN A 58 -15.60 51.92 -2.08
N HIS A 59 -16.69 51.93 -2.84
CA HIS A 59 -17.85 52.79 -2.58
C HIS A 59 -19.00 52.07 -1.87
N ASP A 60 -18.97 50.74 -1.88
CA ASP A 60 -20.01 49.89 -1.30
C ASP A 60 -19.42 48.54 -0.86
N GLN A 61 -19.11 48.43 0.45
CA GLN A 61 -18.57 47.21 1.02
C GLN A 61 -19.64 46.15 1.32
N SER A 62 -20.94 46.47 1.15
CA SER A 62 -21.99 45.46 1.30
C SER A 62 -21.82 44.32 0.27
N GLY A 63 -21.33 44.64 -0.93
CA GLY A 63 -20.96 43.63 -1.93
C GLY A 63 -19.82 42.70 -1.50
N LEU A 64 -18.96 43.12 -0.57
CA LEU A 64 -17.89 42.28 -0.02
C LEU A 64 -18.45 41.20 0.91
N ILE A 65 -19.57 41.48 1.61
CA ILE A 65 -20.31 40.50 2.41
C ILE A 65 -20.85 39.39 1.52
N ASP A 66 -21.43 39.74 0.37
CA ASP A 66 -21.94 38.77 -0.59
C ASP A 66 -20.82 37.93 -1.20
N LEU A 67 -19.68 38.56 -1.55
CA LEU A 67 -18.50 37.85 -2.02
C LEU A 67 -18.01 36.82 -0.99
N ILE A 68 -17.85 37.23 0.28
CA ILE A 68 -17.38 36.33 1.36
C ILE A 68 -18.35 35.16 1.54
N ARG A 69 -19.67 35.40 1.43
CA ARG A 69 -20.68 34.34 1.51
C ARG A 69 -20.46 33.31 0.39
N GLU A 70 -20.30 33.78 -0.84
CA GLU A 70 -20.10 32.90 -1.99
C GLU A 70 -18.77 32.13 -1.92
N LEU A 71 -17.67 32.78 -1.55
CA LEU A 71 -16.37 32.14 -1.33
C LEU A 71 -16.46 31.06 -0.25
N ASN A 72 -17.16 31.34 0.85
CA ASN A 72 -17.35 30.37 1.93
C ASN A 72 -18.20 29.17 1.47
N ASP A 73 -19.25 29.40 0.68
CA ASP A 73 -20.10 28.33 0.11
C ASP A 73 -19.29 27.41 -0.84
N ILE A 74 -18.30 27.94 -1.56
CA ILE A 74 -17.37 27.20 -2.42
C ILE A 74 -16.26 26.48 -1.61
N GLN A 75 -16.16 26.71 -0.30
CA GLN A 75 -15.08 26.19 0.56
C GLN A 75 -13.69 26.78 0.23
N VAL A 76 -13.64 28.05 -0.17
CA VAL A 76 -12.40 28.81 -0.33
C VAL A 76 -11.68 28.95 1.01
N ALA A 77 -10.35 28.87 1.01
CA ALA A 77 -9.55 28.89 2.23
C ALA A 77 -9.62 30.23 2.95
N GLY A 78 -9.60 31.34 2.22
CA GLY A 78 -9.70 32.68 2.76
C GLY A 78 -9.54 33.74 1.66
N ILE A 79 -9.67 35.01 2.05
CA ILE A 79 -9.44 36.14 1.14
C ILE A 79 -8.34 37.06 1.66
N GLY A 80 -7.33 37.30 0.83
CA GLY A 80 -6.29 38.30 1.00
C GLY A 80 -6.68 39.61 0.33
N ILE A 81 -6.89 40.66 1.11
CA ILE A 81 -7.28 41.99 0.60
C ILE A 81 -6.12 42.95 0.74
N LYS A 82 -5.69 43.52 -0.38
CA LYS A 82 -4.66 44.56 -0.41
C LYS A 82 -5.24 45.90 0.00
N LEU A 83 -5.10 46.23 1.28
CA LEU A 83 -5.49 47.55 1.78
C LEU A 83 -4.49 48.60 1.26
N SER A 84 -5.02 49.52 0.48
CA SER A 84 -4.26 50.55 -0.24
C SER A 84 -5.13 51.78 -0.48
N ARG A 85 -4.70 52.73 -1.31
CA ARG A 85 -5.43 53.98 -1.62
C ARG A 85 -6.89 53.82 -2.09
N PHE A 86 -7.30 52.63 -2.54
CA PHE A 86 -8.67 52.37 -3.01
C PHE A 86 -9.57 51.77 -1.94
N LEU A 87 -9.00 51.03 -0.98
CA LEU A 87 -9.73 50.41 0.12
C LEU A 87 -8.81 50.44 1.35
N GLU A 88 -8.94 51.49 2.16
CA GLU A 88 -8.01 51.71 3.29
C GLU A 88 -8.39 50.89 4.53
N LYS A 89 -9.69 50.74 4.77
CA LYS A 89 -10.25 50.00 5.90
C LYS A 89 -11.43 49.16 5.44
N ILE A 90 -11.55 47.97 6.01
CA ILE A 90 -12.74 47.13 5.88
C ILE A 90 -13.77 47.56 6.94
N ASP A 91 -15.02 47.70 6.55
CA ASP A 91 -16.12 48.08 7.43
C ASP A 91 -16.35 47.03 8.52
N ASP A 92 -16.73 47.49 9.71
CA ASP A 92 -16.89 46.62 10.87
C ASP A 92 -17.99 45.57 10.65
N GLU A 93 -19.00 45.89 9.82
CA GLU A 93 -20.07 44.95 9.40
C GLU A 93 -19.53 43.75 8.61
N VAL A 94 -18.54 43.98 7.72
CA VAL A 94 -17.90 42.91 6.94
C VAL A 94 -17.07 42.01 7.86
N ILE A 95 -16.33 42.60 8.79
CA ILE A 95 -15.53 41.87 9.78
C ILE A 95 -16.43 41.02 10.68
N GLU A 96 -17.55 41.57 11.15
CA GLU A 96 -18.52 40.83 11.96
C GLU A 96 -19.14 39.66 11.19
N PHE A 97 -19.45 39.87 9.91
CA PHE A 97 -19.96 38.81 9.04
C PHE A 97 -18.93 37.70 8.82
N ALA A 98 -17.67 38.03 8.53
CA ALA A 98 -16.60 37.06 8.37
C ALA A 98 -16.33 36.26 9.66
N ASN A 99 -16.39 36.91 10.82
CA ASN A 99 -16.30 36.24 12.12
C ASN A 99 -17.43 35.23 12.35
N LYS A 100 -18.68 35.55 11.96
CA LYS A 100 -19.82 34.62 12.05
C LYS A 100 -19.60 33.35 11.23
N LEU A 101 -18.94 33.48 10.07
CA LEU A 101 -18.59 32.36 9.20
C LEU A 101 -17.26 31.69 9.56
N LYS A 102 -16.49 32.28 10.49
CA LYS A 102 -15.07 31.95 10.74
C LYS A 102 -14.22 32.00 9.46
N PHE A 103 -14.61 32.83 8.50
CA PHE A 103 -13.93 32.96 7.22
C PHE A 103 -12.74 33.92 7.36
N PRO A 104 -11.49 33.50 7.07
CA PRO A 104 -10.32 34.35 7.23
C PRO A 104 -10.26 35.48 6.19
N ILE A 105 -10.08 36.71 6.67
CA ILE A 105 -9.71 37.87 5.87
C ILE A 105 -8.28 38.26 6.26
N ILE A 106 -7.37 38.15 5.31
CA ILE A 106 -5.96 38.48 5.48
C ILE A 106 -5.68 39.84 4.87
N ARG A 107 -5.14 40.77 5.65
CA ARG A 107 -4.61 42.02 5.15
C ARG A 107 -3.29 41.76 4.43
N ILE A 108 -3.25 42.19 3.18
CA ILE A 108 -2.03 42.28 2.38
C ILE A 108 -1.55 43.74 2.41
N PRO A 109 -0.33 44.01 2.90
CA PRO A 109 0.24 45.34 2.92
C PRO A 109 0.38 45.97 1.52
N GLU A 110 0.39 47.30 1.46
CA GLU A 110 0.54 48.04 0.20
C GLU A 110 1.86 47.73 -0.54
N SER A 111 2.92 47.38 0.20
CA SER A 111 4.25 47.00 -0.31
C SER A 111 4.22 45.79 -1.24
N TRP A 112 3.22 44.92 -1.13
CA TRP A 112 3.10 43.72 -1.94
C TRP A 112 2.46 44.01 -3.30
N ASN A 113 3.07 43.51 -4.38
CA ASN A 113 2.40 43.36 -5.66
C ASN A 113 1.55 42.08 -5.64
N LEU A 114 0.29 42.13 -6.11
CA LEU A 114 -0.60 40.96 -6.08
C LEU A 114 -0.07 39.78 -6.92
N GLY A 115 0.54 40.07 -8.07
CA GLY A 115 1.20 39.05 -8.88
C GLY A 115 2.39 38.42 -8.16
N SER A 116 3.19 39.22 -7.46
CA SER A 116 4.34 38.73 -6.69
C SER A 116 3.92 37.87 -5.49
N ILE A 117 2.98 38.32 -4.66
CA ILE A 117 2.52 37.53 -3.51
C ILE A 117 1.86 36.22 -3.97
N THR A 118 1.06 36.27 -5.04
CA THR A 118 0.46 35.07 -5.64
C THR A 118 1.56 34.13 -6.12
N HIS A 119 2.54 34.62 -6.87
CA HIS A 119 3.68 33.80 -7.28
C HIS A 119 4.41 33.18 -6.09
N HIS A 120 4.70 33.94 -5.03
CA HIS A 120 5.41 33.41 -3.86
C HIS A 120 4.60 32.35 -3.10
N ILE A 121 3.30 32.56 -2.91
CA ILE A 121 2.43 31.57 -2.27
C ILE A 121 2.29 30.33 -3.17
N SER A 122 2.09 30.51 -4.48
CA SER A 122 2.09 29.40 -5.46
C SER A 122 3.40 28.61 -5.41
N SER A 123 4.55 29.29 -5.39
CA SER A 123 5.86 28.64 -5.29
C SER A 123 5.98 27.82 -4.02
N TYR A 124 5.58 28.37 -2.87
CA TYR A 124 5.62 27.63 -1.61
C TYR A 124 4.78 26.34 -1.65
N ILE A 125 3.54 26.42 -2.17
CA ILE A 125 2.66 25.26 -2.32
C ILE A 125 3.28 24.24 -3.30
N LEU A 126 3.84 24.70 -4.42
CA LEU A 126 4.47 23.84 -5.44
C LEU A 126 5.79 23.21 -4.97
N ASP A 127 6.60 23.93 -4.23
CA ASP A 127 7.87 23.46 -3.68
C ASP A 127 7.62 22.32 -2.68
N GLU A 128 6.57 22.43 -1.85
CA GLU A 128 6.14 21.37 -0.94
C GLU A 128 5.80 20.06 -1.69
N GLU A 129 5.02 20.16 -2.77
CA GLU A 129 4.66 19.01 -3.61
C GLU A 129 5.86 18.45 -4.38
N THR A 130 6.77 19.32 -4.81
CA THR A 130 7.98 18.94 -5.53
C THR A 130 8.94 18.16 -4.63
N GLU A 131 9.12 18.59 -3.37
CA GLU A 131 9.93 17.88 -2.39
C GLU A 131 9.33 16.51 -2.03
N LYS A 132 8.01 16.41 -1.85
CA LYS A 132 7.31 15.12 -1.66
C LYS A 132 7.54 14.17 -2.84
N LEU A 133 7.51 14.69 -4.07
CA LEU A 133 7.76 13.91 -5.27
C LEU A 133 9.22 13.43 -5.34
N TYR A 134 10.19 14.32 -5.10
CA TYR A 134 11.61 13.94 -5.06
C TYR A 134 11.87 12.89 -4.00
N PHE A 135 11.30 13.06 -2.82
CA PHE A 135 11.41 12.09 -1.74
C PHE A 135 10.81 10.72 -2.10
N ALA A 136 9.65 10.70 -2.77
CA ALA A 136 9.06 9.46 -3.27
C ALA A 136 9.96 8.76 -4.31
N LEU A 137 10.57 9.52 -5.22
CA LEU A 137 11.53 9.01 -6.20
C LEU A 137 12.80 8.48 -5.55
N ASP A 138 13.32 9.14 -4.51
CA ASP A 138 14.50 8.70 -3.77
C ASP A 138 14.26 7.35 -3.09
N ILE A 139 13.11 7.18 -2.42
CA ILE A 139 12.68 5.90 -1.85
C ILE A 139 12.63 4.82 -2.93
N GLN A 140 12.01 5.13 -4.07
CA GLN A 140 11.89 4.19 -5.18
C GLN A 140 13.26 3.75 -5.71
N GLN A 141 14.17 4.70 -5.94
CA GLN A 141 15.52 4.44 -6.44
C GLN A 141 16.33 3.60 -5.46
N GLU A 142 16.23 3.91 -4.17
CA GLU A 142 16.91 3.14 -3.13
C GLU A 142 16.42 1.69 -3.09
N LEU A 143 15.09 1.47 -3.01
CA LEU A 143 14.52 0.13 -2.99
C LEU A 143 14.79 -0.64 -4.29
N ASN A 144 14.77 0.05 -5.45
CA ASN A 144 15.12 -0.57 -6.74
C ASN A 144 16.61 -0.99 -6.76
N THR A 145 17.50 -0.18 -6.19
CA THR A 145 18.91 -0.54 -6.06
C THR A 145 19.08 -1.79 -5.20
N MET A 146 18.33 -1.90 -4.11
CA MET A 146 18.30 -3.12 -3.27
C MET A 146 17.83 -4.35 -4.07
N LEU A 147 16.76 -4.19 -4.85
CA LEU A 147 16.21 -5.24 -5.71
C LEU A 147 17.20 -5.73 -6.77
N MET A 148 17.91 -4.79 -7.41
CA MET A 148 18.93 -5.08 -8.42
C MET A 148 20.14 -5.78 -7.81
N ARG A 149 20.51 -5.44 -6.57
CA ARG A 149 21.56 -6.13 -5.81
C ARG A 149 21.13 -7.49 -5.24
N GLY A 150 19.86 -7.88 -5.41
CA GLY A 150 19.35 -9.16 -4.91
C GLY A 150 19.20 -9.21 -3.40
N LEU A 151 19.02 -8.05 -2.74
CA LEU A 151 18.75 -8.01 -1.30
C LEU A 151 17.39 -8.64 -0.98
N SER A 152 17.26 -9.15 0.24
CA SER A 152 16.06 -9.87 0.67
C SER A 152 14.88 -8.92 0.93
N LEU A 153 13.66 -9.45 0.92
CA LEU A 153 12.46 -8.67 1.24
C LEU A 153 12.49 -8.15 2.68
N GLU A 154 13.11 -8.89 3.60
CA GLU A 154 13.30 -8.49 4.99
C GLU A 154 14.15 -7.21 5.09
N MET A 155 15.24 -7.14 4.32
CA MET A 155 16.06 -5.93 4.25
C MET A 155 15.31 -4.75 3.64
N MET A 156 14.50 -4.97 2.60
CA MET A 156 13.70 -3.90 1.98
C MET A 156 12.64 -3.34 2.93
N ILE A 157 11.92 -4.21 3.65
CA ILE A 157 10.92 -3.80 4.65
C ILE A 157 11.59 -3.05 5.80
N GLU A 158 12.76 -3.52 6.25
CA GLU A 158 13.55 -2.81 7.27
C GLU A 158 14.01 -1.44 6.77
N ARG A 159 14.50 -1.35 5.53
CA ARG A 159 14.94 -0.07 4.97
C ARG A 159 13.77 0.90 4.83
N MET A 160 12.63 0.43 4.34
CA MET A 160 11.41 1.21 4.26
C MET A 160 11.02 1.75 5.64
N SER A 161 10.93 0.88 6.66
CA SER A 161 10.62 1.31 8.03
C SER A 161 11.56 2.40 8.55
N ARG A 162 12.87 2.32 8.25
CA ARG A 162 13.84 3.36 8.63
C ARG A 162 13.64 4.68 7.88
N LEU A 163 13.31 4.64 6.60
CA LEU A 163 13.01 5.85 5.81
C LEU A 163 11.72 6.52 6.31
N LEU A 164 10.72 5.71 6.66
CA LEU A 164 9.44 6.17 7.20
C LEU A 164 9.52 6.59 8.68
N HIS A 165 10.49 6.06 9.43
CA HIS A 165 10.54 6.15 10.89
C HIS A 165 9.31 5.54 11.59
N VAL A 166 8.67 4.56 10.96
CA VAL A 166 7.48 3.89 11.53
C VAL A 166 7.51 2.38 11.33
N PRO A 167 6.73 1.61 12.12
CA PRO A 167 6.66 0.15 11.97
C PRO A 167 5.97 -0.27 10.67
N VAL A 168 6.62 -1.17 9.93
CA VAL A 168 6.12 -1.75 8.68
C VAL A 168 6.07 -3.28 8.76
N MET A 169 5.00 -3.87 8.24
CA MET A 169 4.78 -5.33 8.17
C MET A 169 4.24 -5.72 6.80
N LEU A 170 4.78 -6.80 6.22
CA LEU A 170 4.31 -7.39 4.97
C LEU A 170 3.63 -8.72 5.27
N LEU A 171 2.39 -8.88 4.79
CA LEU A 171 1.61 -10.10 4.87
C LEU A 171 1.47 -10.74 3.49
N ASN A 172 1.45 -12.07 3.45
CA ASN A 172 1.17 -12.83 2.24
C ASN A 172 -0.36 -12.90 1.98
N PRO A 173 -0.79 -13.51 0.85
CA PRO A 173 -2.21 -13.65 0.52
C PRO A 173 -3.01 -14.50 1.51
N PHE A 174 -2.33 -15.25 2.38
CA PHE A 174 -2.93 -16.04 3.46
C PHE A 174 -2.93 -15.32 4.81
N TYR A 175 -2.66 -14.02 4.81
CA TYR A 175 -2.62 -13.17 6.00
C TYR A 175 -1.59 -13.59 7.05
N GLN A 176 -0.55 -14.30 6.60
CA GLN A 176 0.60 -14.64 7.42
C GLN A 176 1.69 -13.61 7.21
N ILE A 177 2.40 -13.28 8.29
CA ILE A 177 3.50 -12.32 8.23
C ILE A 177 4.63 -12.92 7.39
N LYS A 178 4.92 -12.27 6.28
CA LYS A 178 6.05 -12.62 5.41
C LYS A 178 7.33 -11.96 5.88
N SER A 179 7.23 -10.71 6.34
CA SER A 179 8.35 -9.89 6.81
C SER A 179 7.84 -8.78 7.73
N MET A 180 8.67 -8.33 8.67
CA MET A 180 8.38 -7.21 9.56
C MET A 180 9.66 -6.44 9.87
N SER A 181 9.51 -5.13 10.07
CA SER A 181 10.60 -4.26 10.54
C SER A 181 10.99 -4.55 12.01
N HIS A 182 12.21 -4.16 12.40
CA HIS A 182 12.74 -4.38 13.74
C HIS A 182 11.91 -3.70 14.85
N HIS A 183 11.17 -2.64 14.52
CA HIS A 183 10.19 -2.01 15.43
C HIS A 183 9.23 -3.03 16.09
N PHE A 184 8.91 -4.11 15.39
CA PHE A 184 8.04 -5.18 15.89
C PHE A 184 8.75 -6.26 16.70
N GLN A 185 10.08 -6.42 16.55
CA GLN A 185 10.82 -7.52 17.15
C GLN A 185 10.91 -7.42 18.68
N GLU A 186 10.81 -6.21 19.23
CA GLU A 186 10.87 -5.96 20.68
C GLU A 186 9.47 -5.91 21.35
N HIS A 187 8.39 -5.92 20.57
CA HIS A 187 7.03 -5.66 21.07
C HIS A 187 5.99 -6.65 20.50
N SER A 188 6.00 -7.88 21.00
CA SER A 188 5.08 -8.95 20.54
C SER A 188 3.59 -8.61 20.67
N GLU A 189 3.22 -7.77 21.65
CA GLU A 189 1.84 -7.29 21.81
C GLU A 189 1.41 -6.39 20.64
N GLN A 190 2.32 -5.56 20.12
CA GLN A 190 2.05 -4.66 19.01
C GLN A 190 1.78 -5.42 17.72
N VAL A 191 2.51 -6.52 17.49
CA VAL A 191 2.26 -7.44 16.36
C VAL A 191 0.84 -7.99 16.42
N GLN A 192 0.40 -8.46 17.59
CA GLN A 192 -0.94 -9.04 17.74
C GLN A 192 -2.05 -7.99 17.57
N LYS A 193 -1.87 -6.79 18.15
CA LYS A 193 -2.78 -5.66 17.94
C LYS A 193 -2.93 -5.34 16.46
N ASN A 194 -1.82 -5.26 15.73
CA ASN A 194 -1.83 -4.94 14.30
C ASN A 194 -2.50 -6.03 13.46
N LEU A 195 -2.22 -7.31 13.75
CA LEU A 195 -2.92 -8.42 13.09
C LEU A 195 -4.43 -8.40 13.36
N SER A 196 -4.84 -8.02 14.58
CA SER A 196 -6.26 -7.91 14.93
C SER A 196 -6.95 -6.76 14.19
N TYR A 197 -6.27 -5.60 14.06
CA TYR A 197 -6.73 -4.48 13.24
C TYR A 197 -6.86 -4.92 11.77
N PHE A 198 -5.83 -5.54 11.20
CA PHE A 198 -5.83 -6.01 9.82
C PHE A 198 -7.01 -6.95 9.51
N LYS A 199 -7.25 -7.95 10.37
CA LYS A 199 -8.38 -8.88 10.24
C LYS A 199 -9.74 -8.18 10.29
N ARG A 200 -9.88 -7.16 11.15
CA ARG A 200 -11.11 -6.36 11.24
C ARG A 200 -11.33 -5.55 9.97
N SER A 201 -10.29 -4.93 9.42
CA SER A 201 -10.37 -4.14 8.19
C SER A 201 -10.73 -4.99 6.97
N LEU A 202 -10.20 -6.22 6.88
CA LEU A 202 -10.60 -7.20 5.86
C LEU A 202 -12.09 -7.56 5.95
N ASN A 203 -12.58 -7.92 7.14
CA ASN A 203 -13.97 -8.33 7.33
C ASN A 203 -14.98 -7.21 7.03
N SER A 204 -14.55 -5.96 7.14
CA SER A 204 -15.40 -4.80 6.88
C SER A 204 -15.34 -4.29 5.43
N ASN A 205 -14.57 -4.95 4.54
CA ASN A 205 -14.25 -4.46 3.19
C ASN A 205 -13.72 -3.00 3.19
N HIS A 206 -13.01 -2.61 4.25
CA HIS A 206 -12.51 -1.25 4.47
C HIS A 206 -11.02 -1.12 4.12
N ILE A 207 -10.49 -1.92 3.21
CA ILE A 207 -9.17 -1.62 2.61
C ILE A 207 -9.45 -0.66 1.45
N PRO A 208 -9.22 0.65 1.62
CA PRO A 208 -9.41 1.59 0.52
C PRO A 208 -8.41 1.26 -0.60
N PRO A 209 -8.71 1.62 -1.85
CA PRO A 209 -7.69 1.68 -2.89
C PRO A 209 -6.50 2.49 -2.39
N ASN A 210 -5.28 2.06 -2.71
CA ASN A 210 -4.04 2.71 -2.22
C ASN A 210 -4.08 4.24 -2.37
N ASN A 211 -4.59 4.74 -3.50
CA ASN A 211 -4.71 6.17 -3.84
C ASN A 211 -5.76 6.96 -3.03
N ARG A 212 -6.52 6.29 -2.16
CA ARG A 212 -7.56 6.91 -1.29
C ARG A 212 -7.27 6.73 0.20
N ALA A 213 -6.09 6.21 0.55
CA ALA A 213 -5.72 6.05 1.94
C ALA A 213 -5.50 7.42 2.62
N SER A 214 -6.01 7.57 3.85
CA SER A 214 -5.88 8.80 4.65
C SER A 214 -4.87 8.61 5.78
N PHE A 215 -3.96 9.57 5.93
CA PHE A 215 -2.98 9.63 7.01
C PHE A 215 -3.55 9.98 8.39
N GLN A 216 -4.87 10.21 8.48
CA GLN A 216 -5.55 10.48 9.76
C GLN A 216 -5.72 9.22 10.62
N GLU A 217 -5.52 8.03 10.05
CA GLU A 217 -5.56 6.77 10.78
C GLU A 217 -4.20 6.41 11.39
N GLU A 218 -4.22 5.73 12.53
CA GLU A 218 -3.01 5.18 13.17
C GLU A 218 -2.36 4.10 12.30
N HIS A 219 -3.14 3.42 11.45
CA HIS A 219 -2.69 2.33 10.60
C HIS A 219 -3.20 2.51 9.17
N ILE A 220 -2.38 2.19 8.18
CA ILE A 220 -2.80 2.09 6.79
C ILE A 220 -2.38 0.73 6.23
N ILE A 221 -3.26 0.15 5.42
CA ILE A 221 -3.04 -1.11 4.71
C ILE A 221 -3.01 -0.81 3.21
N PHE A 222 -1.95 -1.22 2.55
CA PHE A 222 -1.78 -1.15 1.10
C PHE A 222 -1.85 -2.53 0.51
N GLU A 223 -2.56 -2.68 -0.59
CA GLU A 223 -2.41 -3.86 -1.44
C GLU A 223 -1.08 -3.77 -2.20
N VAL A 224 -0.33 -4.88 -2.20
CA VAL A 224 0.92 -5.05 -2.93
C VAL A 224 0.64 -6.01 -4.08
N PRO A 225 0.35 -5.51 -5.29
CA PRO A 225 -0.21 -6.30 -6.39
C PRO A 225 0.88 -7.06 -7.15
N ALA A 226 1.58 -7.97 -6.47
CA ALA A 226 2.53 -8.89 -7.12
C ALA A 226 1.82 -9.94 -7.98
N PHE A 227 0.57 -10.24 -7.62
CA PHE A 227 -0.34 -11.14 -8.30
C PHE A 227 -1.71 -10.48 -8.38
N LYS A 228 -2.47 -10.79 -9.44
CA LYS A 228 -3.75 -10.14 -9.72
C LYS A 228 -4.87 -10.59 -8.77
N TYR A 229 -4.89 -11.87 -8.42
CA TYR A 229 -5.97 -12.49 -7.63
C TYR A 229 -5.56 -12.78 -6.19
N PHE A 230 -4.26 -12.80 -5.91
CA PHE A 230 -3.70 -13.11 -4.59
C PHE A 230 -2.70 -12.02 -4.18
N PRO A 231 -3.16 -10.80 -3.89
CA PRO A 231 -2.27 -9.71 -3.52
C PRO A 231 -1.61 -9.95 -2.16
N TYR A 232 -0.42 -9.38 -2.01
CA TYR A 232 0.21 -9.24 -0.71
C TYR A 232 -0.32 -7.96 -0.04
N TYR A 233 -0.09 -7.81 1.26
CA TYR A 233 -0.56 -6.64 2.00
C TYR A 233 0.58 -6.01 2.79
N LEU A 234 0.75 -4.70 2.65
CA LEU A 234 1.70 -3.93 3.44
C LEU A 234 0.93 -3.12 4.47
N MET A 235 1.21 -3.36 5.75
CA MET A 235 0.65 -2.60 6.85
C MET A 235 1.71 -1.63 7.38
N VAL A 236 1.37 -0.35 7.39
CA VAL A 236 2.18 0.74 7.95
C VAL A 236 1.46 1.23 9.20
N SER A 237 2.14 1.28 10.33
CA SER A 237 1.59 1.69 11.63
C SER A 237 2.13 3.06 12.04
N ASN A 238 1.50 3.71 13.02
CA ASN A 238 1.87 5.04 13.53
C ASN A 238 2.00 6.08 12.41
N VAL A 239 1.10 6.00 11.44
CA VAL A 239 1.18 6.81 10.22
C VAL A 239 0.96 8.31 10.51
N ASN A 240 0.19 8.60 11.55
CA ASN A 240 0.02 9.94 12.11
C ASN A 240 1.31 10.59 12.67
N THR A 241 2.40 9.81 12.85
CA THR A 241 3.71 10.35 13.28
C THR A 241 4.67 10.59 12.11
N LEU A 242 4.24 10.38 10.87
CA LEU A 242 5.07 10.64 9.69
C LEU A 242 5.37 12.13 9.58
N THR A 243 6.66 12.45 9.43
CA THR A 243 7.13 13.82 9.26
C THR A 243 7.38 14.17 7.80
N TYR A 244 7.21 15.43 7.45
CA TYR A 244 7.57 16.00 6.15
C TYR A 244 9.03 15.63 5.74
N PRO A 245 9.35 15.39 4.44
CA PRO A 245 8.51 15.49 3.22
C PRO A 245 7.73 14.23 2.86
N PHE A 246 7.33 13.42 3.84
CA PHE A 246 6.65 12.16 3.58
C PHE A 246 5.26 12.33 2.91
N SER A 247 4.92 11.46 1.94
CA SER A 247 3.64 11.50 1.21
C SER A 247 3.09 10.10 0.91
N LEU A 248 1.81 10.00 0.55
CA LEU A 248 1.17 8.73 0.17
C LEU A 248 1.89 8.12 -1.04
N LEU A 249 2.27 8.99 -1.98
CA LEU A 249 3.05 8.65 -3.16
C LEU A 249 4.35 7.92 -2.80
N ALA A 250 5.04 8.31 -1.74
CA ALA A 250 6.27 7.64 -1.31
C ALA A 250 6.03 6.19 -0.86
N ILE A 251 4.92 5.91 -0.15
CA ILE A 251 4.54 4.54 0.19
C ILE A 251 4.15 3.78 -1.08
N GLU A 252 3.38 4.39 -1.97
CA GLU A 252 2.96 3.77 -3.23
C GLU A 252 4.16 3.36 -4.09
N GLN A 253 5.19 4.22 -4.19
CA GLN A 253 6.41 3.86 -4.91
C GLN A 253 7.15 2.68 -4.25
N ALA A 254 7.21 2.65 -2.92
CA ALA A 254 7.77 1.51 -2.20
C ALA A 254 6.96 0.23 -2.43
N VAL A 255 5.63 0.31 -2.40
CA VAL A 255 4.71 -0.79 -2.69
C VAL A 255 4.92 -1.34 -4.11
N ASN A 256 5.11 -0.47 -5.10
CA ASN A 256 5.40 -0.88 -6.48
C ASN A 256 6.72 -1.66 -6.58
N THR A 257 7.78 -1.16 -5.96
CA THR A 257 9.08 -1.86 -5.95
C THR A 257 9.01 -3.18 -5.18
N LEU A 258 8.29 -3.23 -4.05
CA LEU A 258 8.04 -4.46 -3.29
C LEU A 258 7.25 -5.48 -4.12
N SER A 259 6.24 -5.03 -4.86
CA SER A 259 5.47 -5.89 -5.77
C SER A 259 6.38 -6.56 -6.80
N LEU A 260 7.26 -5.78 -7.44
CA LEU A 260 8.25 -6.32 -8.39
C LEU A 260 9.22 -7.28 -7.71
N ALA A 261 9.67 -6.99 -6.49
CA ALA A 261 10.56 -7.85 -5.73
C ALA A 261 9.91 -9.20 -5.37
N ILE A 262 8.65 -9.18 -4.92
CA ILE A 262 7.87 -10.38 -4.61
C ILE A 262 7.66 -11.20 -5.88
N TYR A 263 7.25 -10.58 -6.98
CA TYR A 263 7.02 -11.25 -8.25
C TYR A 263 8.31 -11.90 -8.80
N LYS A 264 9.43 -11.17 -8.78
CA LYS A 264 10.76 -11.69 -9.18
C LYS A 264 11.16 -12.90 -8.33
N ASN A 265 11.09 -12.79 -7.01
CA ASN A 265 11.48 -13.87 -6.10
C ASN A 265 10.58 -15.10 -6.28
N SER A 266 9.29 -14.89 -6.52
CA SER A 266 8.33 -15.93 -6.90
C SER A 266 8.77 -16.66 -8.18
N LYS A 267 9.15 -15.91 -9.24
CA LYS A 267 9.58 -16.51 -10.50
C LYS A 267 10.92 -17.27 -10.42
N ILE A 268 11.84 -16.82 -9.57
CA ILE A 268 13.07 -17.57 -9.29
C ILE A 268 12.73 -18.90 -8.60
N LYS A 269 11.90 -18.87 -7.57
CA LYS A 269 11.45 -20.09 -6.88
C LYS A 269 10.69 -21.04 -7.79
N GLU A 270 9.86 -20.51 -8.67
CA GLU A 270 9.14 -21.31 -9.67
C GLU A 270 10.13 -22.03 -10.60
N ALA A 271 11.18 -21.34 -11.07
CA ALA A 271 12.21 -21.94 -11.92
C ALA A 271 13.02 -23.02 -11.19
N GLU A 272 13.39 -22.78 -9.92
CA GLU A 272 14.04 -23.78 -9.06
C GLU A 272 13.13 -25.01 -8.87
N GLN A 273 11.84 -24.79 -8.59
CA GLN A 273 10.87 -25.86 -8.41
C GLN A 273 10.63 -26.65 -9.71
N GLN A 274 10.71 -26.02 -10.88
CA GLN A 274 10.61 -26.70 -12.17
C GLN A 274 11.76 -27.68 -12.41
N GLU A 275 12.99 -27.37 -11.95
CA GLU A 275 14.11 -28.33 -11.95
C GLU A 275 13.76 -29.55 -11.10
N VAL A 276 13.25 -29.31 -9.88
CA VAL A 276 12.84 -30.37 -8.94
C VAL A 276 11.75 -31.26 -9.53
N ASN A 277 10.72 -30.66 -10.13
CA ASN A 277 9.61 -31.40 -10.74
C ASN A 277 10.08 -32.26 -11.92
N ARG A 278 10.95 -31.73 -12.80
CA ARG A 278 11.47 -32.47 -13.97
C ARG A 278 12.27 -33.70 -13.56
N PHE A 279 13.06 -33.59 -12.50
CA PHE A 279 13.76 -34.74 -11.94
C PHE A 279 12.78 -35.80 -11.43
N PHE A 280 11.77 -35.39 -10.68
CA PHE A 280 10.74 -36.31 -10.18
C PHE A 280 9.98 -37.00 -11.31
N GLU A 281 9.60 -36.28 -12.37
CA GLU A 281 8.99 -36.85 -13.57
C GLU A 281 9.91 -37.87 -14.26
N THR A 282 11.21 -37.59 -14.33
CA THR A 282 12.20 -38.51 -14.89
C THR A 282 12.26 -39.81 -14.08
N LEU A 283 12.17 -39.75 -12.75
CA LEU A 283 12.11 -40.94 -11.88
C LEU A 283 10.83 -41.76 -12.09
N MET A 284 9.71 -41.11 -12.42
CA MET A 284 8.44 -41.77 -12.71
C MET A 284 8.38 -42.35 -14.13
N SER A 285 9.29 -41.97 -15.02
CA SER A 285 9.36 -42.53 -16.38
C SER A 285 9.95 -43.95 -16.37
N GLU A 286 9.36 -44.87 -17.14
CA GLU A 286 9.72 -46.30 -17.21
C GLU A 286 11.04 -46.58 -17.95
N HIS A 287 12.07 -45.73 -17.80
CA HIS A 287 13.37 -45.90 -18.45
C HIS A 287 14.41 -46.45 -17.47
N PRO A 288 14.78 -47.74 -17.56
CA PRO A 288 15.65 -48.43 -16.59
C PRO A 288 17.04 -47.81 -16.42
N ASP A 289 17.57 -47.20 -17.47
CA ASP A 289 18.93 -46.62 -17.48
C ASP A 289 19.05 -45.42 -16.54
N ASN A 290 17.96 -44.68 -16.30
CA ASN A 290 17.94 -43.54 -15.38
C ASN A 290 18.06 -43.98 -13.91
N LEU A 291 17.52 -45.15 -13.56
CA LEU A 291 17.50 -45.66 -12.18
C LEU A 291 18.88 -46.16 -11.71
N MET A 292 19.73 -46.63 -12.62
CA MET A 292 21.06 -47.13 -12.31
C MET A 292 22.03 -46.01 -11.90
N SER A 293 21.92 -44.84 -12.53
CA SER A 293 22.71 -43.64 -12.19
C SER A 293 22.30 -43.05 -10.82
N VAL A 294 20.99 -43.02 -10.54
CA VAL A 294 20.44 -42.46 -9.29
C VAL A 294 20.83 -43.28 -8.06
N LYS A 295 20.89 -44.63 -8.18
CA LYS A 295 21.38 -45.50 -7.09
C LYS A 295 22.84 -45.25 -6.71
N GLN A 296 23.65 -44.74 -7.64
CA GLN A 296 25.07 -44.49 -7.43
C GLN A 296 25.35 -43.13 -6.76
N HIS A 297 24.36 -42.23 -6.73
CA HIS A 297 24.50 -40.90 -6.15
C HIS A 297 23.27 -40.50 -5.28
N PRO A 298 23.13 -41.05 -4.06
CA PRO A 298 22.01 -40.78 -3.16
C PRO A 298 21.88 -39.31 -2.74
N GLU A 299 22.97 -38.54 -2.80
CA GLU A 299 22.94 -37.08 -2.57
C GLU A 299 22.04 -36.34 -3.58
N PHE A 300 21.88 -36.86 -4.81
CA PHE A 300 20.97 -36.26 -5.79
C PHE A 300 19.50 -36.41 -5.39
N LEU A 301 19.13 -37.55 -4.80
CA LEU A 301 17.77 -37.75 -4.29
C LEU A 301 17.47 -36.72 -3.19
N LYS A 302 18.39 -36.55 -2.25
CA LYS A 302 18.26 -35.60 -1.14
C LYS A 302 18.16 -34.15 -1.62
N LYS A 303 18.92 -33.76 -2.65
CA LYS A 303 18.81 -32.42 -3.30
C LYS A 303 17.39 -32.15 -3.83
N HIS A 304 16.68 -33.20 -4.26
CA HIS A 304 15.33 -33.10 -4.83
C HIS A 304 14.23 -33.54 -3.84
N HIS A 305 14.54 -33.43 -2.55
CA HIS A 305 13.67 -33.73 -1.41
C HIS A 305 13.31 -35.22 -1.22
N ILE A 306 13.94 -36.13 -1.95
CA ILE A 306 13.72 -37.58 -1.78
C ILE A 306 14.75 -38.14 -0.80
N GLN A 307 14.30 -38.61 0.35
CA GLN A 307 15.10 -39.27 1.37
C GLN A 307 15.10 -40.78 1.14
N THR A 308 16.20 -41.47 1.46
CA THR A 308 16.22 -42.94 1.46
C THR A 308 15.37 -43.46 2.62
N SER A 309 14.33 -44.21 2.30
CA SER A 309 13.39 -44.75 3.28
C SER A 309 13.00 -46.19 2.92
N ASN A 310 12.56 -46.94 3.94
CA ASN A 310 11.88 -48.22 3.79
C ASN A 310 10.36 -48.05 3.68
N PHE A 311 9.88 -46.82 3.48
CA PHE A 311 8.47 -46.54 3.30
C PHE A 311 8.30 -45.42 2.29
N TYR A 312 7.50 -45.67 1.26
CA TYR A 312 6.99 -44.63 0.39
C TYR A 312 5.50 -44.82 0.15
N GLN A 313 4.77 -43.71 0.13
CA GLN A 313 3.38 -43.68 -0.33
C GLN A 313 3.14 -42.39 -1.11
N VAL A 314 2.48 -42.51 -2.25
CA VAL A 314 2.15 -41.38 -3.12
C VAL A 314 0.69 -40.99 -2.95
N ILE A 315 0.43 -39.70 -2.77
CA ILE A 315 -0.90 -39.11 -2.80
C ILE A 315 -0.94 -38.06 -3.91
N ILE A 316 -1.87 -38.22 -4.85
CA ILE A 316 -2.13 -37.23 -5.90
C ILE A 316 -3.22 -36.28 -5.41
N CYS A 317 -2.94 -34.98 -5.43
CA CYS A 317 -3.88 -33.92 -5.08
C CYS A 317 -4.24 -33.13 -6.35
N ALA A 318 -5.53 -32.90 -6.58
CA ALA A 318 -6.01 -32.09 -7.69
C ALA A 318 -6.90 -30.95 -7.17
N ILE A 319 -6.79 -29.79 -7.81
CA ILE A 319 -7.73 -28.68 -7.59
C ILE A 319 -9.04 -29.01 -8.32
N ASP A 320 -10.16 -28.99 -7.60
CA ASP A 320 -11.46 -29.27 -8.22
C ASP A 320 -11.87 -28.14 -9.15
N LYS A 321 -12.36 -28.49 -10.35
CA LYS A 321 -12.80 -27.51 -11.35
C LYS A 321 -14.05 -26.78 -10.87
N GLU A 322 -14.06 -25.47 -11.02
CA GLU A 322 -15.24 -24.64 -10.79
C GLU A 322 -16.12 -24.53 -12.04
N LYS A 323 -17.38 -24.13 -11.84
CA LYS A 323 -18.36 -24.01 -12.94
C LYS A 323 -18.23 -22.70 -13.71
N ASP A 324 -17.58 -21.70 -13.13
CA ASP A 324 -17.39 -20.38 -13.74
C ASP A 324 -16.16 -20.36 -14.65
N VAL A 325 -16.16 -19.46 -15.64
CA VAL A 325 -15.06 -19.30 -16.59
C VAL A 325 -13.86 -18.69 -15.88
N GLU A 326 -12.97 -19.54 -15.39
CA GLU A 326 -11.67 -19.16 -14.85
C GLU A 326 -10.74 -18.76 -16.01
N ASN A 327 -10.17 -17.55 -15.99
CA ASN A 327 -9.16 -17.18 -16.98
C ASN A 327 -7.79 -17.82 -16.64
N ASN A 328 -6.93 -17.93 -17.65
CA ASN A 328 -5.62 -18.58 -17.50
C ASN A 328 -4.72 -17.92 -16.43
N ILE A 329 -4.85 -16.61 -16.19
CA ILE A 329 -4.06 -15.91 -15.18
C ILE A 329 -4.46 -16.38 -13.78
N TYR A 330 -5.76 -16.39 -13.49
CA TYR A 330 -6.29 -16.86 -12.20
C TYR A 330 -5.89 -18.31 -11.94
N LEU A 331 -6.04 -19.19 -12.93
CA LEU A 331 -5.65 -20.60 -12.81
C LEU A 331 -4.17 -20.78 -12.45
N ASN A 332 -3.29 -20.06 -13.13
CA ASN A 332 -1.85 -20.13 -12.89
C ASN A 332 -1.48 -19.61 -11.50
N GLU A 333 -2.00 -18.46 -11.11
CA GLU A 333 -1.74 -17.89 -9.78
C GLU A 333 -2.30 -18.80 -8.69
N ARG A 334 -3.52 -19.31 -8.86
CA ARG A 334 -4.16 -20.23 -7.93
C ARG A 334 -3.36 -21.52 -7.77
N TYR A 335 -2.84 -22.08 -8.87
CA TYR A 335 -2.00 -23.27 -8.84
C TYR A 335 -0.71 -23.03 -8.05
N GLN A 336 -0.04 -21.90 -8.29
CA GLN A 336 1.14 -21.48 -7.54
C GLN A 336 0.84 -21.28 -6.05
N MET A 337 -0.22 -20.54 -5.72
CA MET A 337 -0.61 -20.26 -4.34
C MET A 337 -1.01 -21.54 -3.60
N THR A 338 -1.67 -22.47 -4.29
CA THR A 338 -2.00 -23.79 -3.72
C THR A 338 -0.73 -24.58 -3.42
N PHE A 339 0.30 -24.53 -4.28
CA PHE A 339 1.59 -25.16 -4.02
C PHE A 339 2.27 -24.58 -2.78
N GLU A 340 2.38 -23.26 -2.67
CA GLU A 340 2.98 -22.61 -1.50
C GLU A 340 2.21 -22.94 -0.21
N TRP A 341 0.88 -22.91 -0.27
CA TRP A 341 0.02 -23.24 0.86
C TRP A 341 0.15 -24.71 1.29
N LEU A 342 0.10 -25.66 0.36
CA LEU A 342 0.27 -27.08 0.64
C LEU A 342 1.65 -27.35 1.23
N THR A 343 2.70 -26.72 0.69
CA THR A 343 4.08 -26.88 1.19
C THR A 343 4.16 -26.51 2.67
N HIS A 344 3.66 -25.34 3.06
CA HIS A 344 3.66 -24.94 4.47
C HIS A 344 2.85 -25.90 5.34
N LYS A 345 1.63 -26.28 4.91
CA LYS A 345 0.77 -27.18 5.69
C LYS A 345 1.36 -28.58 5.88
N LEU A 346 2.05 -29.11 4.87
CA LEU A 346 2.65 -30.44 4.93
C LEU A 346 3.94 -30.46 5.74
N ILE A 347 4.77 -29.42 5.65
CA ILE A 347 5.99 -29.29 6.48
C ILE A 347 5.64 -29.24 7.97
N ASP A 348 4.56 -28.56 8.35
CA ASP A 348 4.07 -28.52 9.74
C ASP A 348 3.63 -29.91 10.26
N ILE A 349 3.18 -30.79 9.35
CA ILE A 349 2.77 -32.16 9.68
C ILE A 349 3.99 -33.07 9.82
N ASP A 350 4.83 -33.11 8.78
CA ASP A 350 6.09 -33.86 8.76
C ASP A 350 7.05 -33.24 7.72
N PRO A 351 8.20 -32.70 8.15
CA PRO A 351 9.21 -32.12 7.26
C PRO A 351 9.80 -33.07 6.21
N SER A 352 9.61 -34.39 6.36
CA SER A 352 10.02 -35.39 5.38
C SER A 352 9.04 -35.53 4.20
N ILE A 353 7.83 -34.99 4.29
CA ILE A 353 6.87 -35.01 3.19
C ILE A 353 7.36 -34.11 2.06
N SER A 354 7.40 -34.65 0.84
CA SER A 354 7.78 -33.89 -0.34
C SER A 354 6.58 -33.58 -1.22
N LEU A 355 6.60 -32.39 -1.83
CA LEU A 355 5.53 -31.91 -2.71
C LEU A 355 6.11 -31.57 -4.08
N TYR A 356 5.49 -32.09 -5.13
CA TYR A 356 5.87 -31.84 -6.52
C TYR A 356 4.67 -31.31 -7.31
N MET A 357 4.93 -30.43 -8.27
CA MET A 357 3.92 -29.91 -9.20
C MET A 357 3.96 -30.73 -10.50
N SER A 358 2.80 -31.09 -11.03
CA SER A 358 2.66 -31.76 -12.33
C SER A 358 2.17 -30.74 -13.37
N PRO A 359 3.06 -30.20 -14.23
CA PRO A 359 2.77 -29.05 -15.11
C PRO A 359 1.59 -29.29 -16.07
N GLY A 360 1.37 -30.54 -16.50
CA GLY A 360 0.36 -30.85 -17.51
C GLY A 360 -1.10 -30.85 -17.03
N ASN A 361 -1.36 -30.98 -15.73
CA ASN A 361 -2.71 -31.28 -15.23
C ASN A 361 -3.17 -30.44 -14.02
N HIS A 362 -2.41 -29.42 -13.60
CA HIS A 362 -2.67 -28.67 -12.36
C HIS A 362 -2.86 -29.58 -11.14
N ARG A 363 -2.00 -30.61 -11.05
CA ARG A 363 -2.01 -31.59 -9.95
C ARG A 363 -0.73 -31.50 -9.15
N PHE A 364 -0.82 -31.93 -7.92
CA PHE A 364 0.31 -32.04 -7.02
C PHE A 364 0.53 -33.50 -6.66
N THR A 365 1.79 -33.88 -6.52
CA THR A 365 2.20 -35.18 -6.01
C THR A 365 2.79 -34.99 -4.63
N ILE A 366 2.14 -35.56 -3.62
CA ILE A 366 2.60 -35.61 -2.24
C ILE A 366 3.27 -36.97 -2.03
N LEU A 367 4.55 -36.95 -1.69
CA LEU A 367 5.34 -38.14 -1.40
C LEU A 367 5.54 -38.25 0.11
N LEU A 368 4.87 -39.23 0.73
CA LEU A 368 5.12 -39.63 2.11
C LEU A 368 6.33 -40.56 2.13
N GLN A 369 7.33 -40.22 2.93
CA GLN A 369 8.60 -40.96 3.03
C GLN A 369 8.77 -41.63 4.39
N THR A 370 7.77 -41.50 5.25
CA THR A 370 7.66 -42.13 6.57
C THR A 370 6.23 -42.67 6.71
N LYS A 371 6.06 -43.70 7.54
CA LYS A 371 4.74 -44.30 7.73
C LYS A 371 3.85 -43.38 8.55
N HIS A 372 2.79 -42.88 7.94
CA HIS A 372 1.73 -42.13 8.61
C HIS A 372 0.48 -42.99 8.77
N GLN A 373 -0.07 -43.09 9.98
CA GLN A 373 -1.34 -43.81 10.20
C GLN A 373 -2.57 -42.95 9.91
N TYR A 374 -2.42 -41.62 9.93
CA TYR A 374 -3.53 -40.65 9.86
C TYR A 374 -3.53 -39.84 8.55
N TYR A 375 -2.90 -40.31 7.46
CA TYR A 375 -2.83 -39.55 6.20
C TYR A 375 -4.21 -39.19 5.63
N LEU A 376 -5.23 -40.02 5.86
CA LEU A 376 -6.62 -39.73 5.47
C LEU A 376 -7.18 -38.50 6.20
N ASP A 377 -6.85 -38.34 7.47
CA ASP A 377 -7.31 -37.21 8.27
C ASP A 377 -6.55 -35.93 7.88
N TYR A 378 -5.28 -36.05 7.47
CA TYR A 378 -4.54 -34.93 6.87
C TYR A 378 -5.23 -34.44 5.58
N CYS A 379 -5.60 -35.34 4.66
CA CYS A 379 -6.31 -34.99 3.44
C CYS A 379 -7.66 -34.29 3.72
N LYS A 380 -8.44 -34.80 4.67
CA LYS A 380 -9.71 -34.16 5.09
C LYS A 380 -9.49 -32.78 5.70
N TYR A 381 -8.45 -32.64 6.54
CA TYR A 381 -8.07 -31.36 7.12
C TYR A 381 -7.67 -30.36 6.04
N LEU A 382 -6.80 -30.75 5.11
CA LEU A 382 -6.38 -29.92 3.98
C LEU A 382 -7.59 -29.50 3.12
N GLN A 383 -8.49 -30.42 2.78
CA GLN A 383 -9.70 -30.09 2.02
C GLN A 383 -10.57 -29.03 2.73
N LYS A 384 -10.77 -29.17 4.05
CA LYS A 384 -11.56 -28.23 4.85
C LYS A 384 -10.92 -26.85 4.93
N GLU A 385 -9.61 -26.78 5.12
CA GLU A 385 -8.88 -25.51 5.24
C GLU A 385 -8.76 -24.82 3.87
N TYR A 386 -8.54 -25.57 2.79
CA TYR A 386 -8.47 -25.03 1.43
C TYR A 386 -9.77 -24.33 1.05
N LYS A 387 -10.92 -24.90 1.41
CA LYS A 387 -12.24 -24.30 1.16
C LYS A 387 -12.43 -22.93 1.82
N LYS A 388 -11.82 -22.69 2.98
CA LYS A 388 -11.91 -21.40 3.67
C LYS A 388 -11.13 -20.29 2.97
N LEU A 389 -10.01 -20.65 2.33
CA LEU A 389 -9.06 -19.70 1.76
C LEU A 389 -9.30 -19.45 0.27
N PHE A 390 -9.59 -20.51 -0.49
CA PHE A 390 -9.71 -20.45 -1.95
C PHE A 390 -11.16 -20.60 -2.45
N ASN A 391 -12.14 -20.68 -1.54
CA ASN A 391 -13.56 -20.91 -1.84
C ASN A 391 -13.83 -22.14 -2.74
N SER A 392 -12.98 -23.16 -2.63
CA SER A 392 -12.99 -24.33 -3.51
C SER A 392 -12.50 -25.58 -2.80
N THR A 393 -12.44 -26.72 -3.50
CA THR A 393 -12.06 -28.00 -2.88
C THR A 393 -10.89 -28.68 -3.58
N LEU A 394 -10.27 -29.60 -2.84
CA LEU A 394 -9.20 -30.48 -3.33
C LEU A 394 -9.71 -31.92 -3.35
N SER A 395 -9.34 -32.66 -4.39
CA SER A 395 -9.56 -34.10 -4.50
C SER A 395 -8.24 -34.84 -4.32
N PHE A 396 -8.26 -35.95 -3.58
CA PHE A 396 -7.07 -36.75 -3.28
C PHE A 396 -7.24 -38.18 -3.80
N GLY A 397 -6.26 -38.66 -4.57
CA GLY A 397 -6.08 -40.06 -4.94
C GLY A 397 -4.92 -40.66 -4.15
N ILE A 398 -5.13 -41.80 -3.51
CA ILE A 398 -4.16 -42.40 -2.59
C ILE A 398 -3.58 -43.67 -3.22
N GLY A 399 -2.25 -43.71 -3.33
CA GLY A 399 -1.51 -44.87 -3.80
C GLY A 399 -1.28 -45.90 -2.69
N ASN A 400 -0.87 -47.10 -3.11
CA ASN A 400 -0.48 -48.17 -2.20
C ASN A 400 0.82 -47.83 -1.45
N GLU A 401 0.97 -48.34 -0.23
CA GLU A 401 2.25 -48.29 0.49
C GLU A 401 3.28 -49.21 -0.17
N VAL A 402 4.52 -48.75 -0.22
CA VAL A 402 5.70 -49.53 -0.65
C VAL A 402 6.64 -49.60 0.54
N THR A 403 6.93 -50.81 1.02
CA THR A 403 7.74 -51.09 2.22
C THR A 403 8.97 -51.93 1.93
#